data_AF-A0A671VWZ6-F1
#
_entry.id   AF-A0A671VWZ6-F1
#
_cell.length_a   1.000
_cell.length_b   1.000
_cell.length_c   1.000
_cell.angle_alpha   90.00
_cell.angle_beta   90.00
_cell.angle_gamma   90.00
#
_symmetry.space_group_name_H-M   'P 1'
#
loop_
_entity.id
_entity.type
_entity.pdbx_description
1 polymer ?
#
loop_
_entity_poly.entity_id
_entity_poly.type
_entity_poly.pdbx_seq_one_letter_code
_entity_poly.pdbx_strand_id
1 'polypeptide(L)'
;VFAKQRVDVLHLQLQNLLYEVLHLQKEISKCLEFKSKHEDIDLVSEEEFYQEAPAEISRPHLTANDPHQLTLARLDWELEQRKRLAEKYKESLATKEKIQKSIEVKKEHLTSLQPGLNAIMQASLPVQQYLSMPFEQIQKQTEVARHLPPPLYVLFVQANAYGQACDKNLTVSISGDVDEAKALSKPPEDSQDDESDSDAEEEQEKTKRRRPTTGGQLDEKRKEMLKRHPLSLCLDLKCKDGSILHLYFYYLMNLNIMTVKTKVSTSTDLSTAISAGDLLKSDTLLSCLYTGDHGRETPNPANRYQFDKVGIVSFVDYVDELGYPYMWVQTLGGLHFPKDSSEVCVEINSLSASQMESTMKLLRGRVQSRLALHKQFASLEHSIIPVSSECQHLFPAKIMSSLARWTAITHEDYMVYTYRNTCAGSEITCNKWMICLIHVIPRYPAVSPLFSLCLSWKGERSGRTDDNLRAMESEVNVFKSELQGPRPGHQLLTNQISRLCVCLDVYLETEGQDDGVEGPREFPREKMCLRTVRGPNRLKPFKYNHPQGFFSHR
;
A
#
# COMPACT_ATOMS: atom_id res chain seq x y z
N VAL A 1 -79.91 110.75 -11.10
CA VAL A 1 -78.82 110.52 -12.08
C VAL A 1 -77.45 110.51 -11.41
N PHE A 2 -77.10 111.52 -10.61
CA PHE A 2 -75.79 111.63 -9.92
C PHE A 2 -75.43 110.51 -8.91
N ALA A 3 -76.40 109.93 -8.19
CA ALA A 3 -76.12 108.88 -7.19
C ALA A 3 -75.70 107.53 -7.82
N LYS A 4 -76.25 107.18 -9.00
CA LYS A 4 -75.92 105.94 -9.73
C LYS A 4 -74.48 105.97 -10.26
N GLN A 5 -74.07 107.09 -10.87
CA GLN A 5 -72.69 107.29 -11.33
C GLN A 5 -71.67 107.14 -10.19
N ARG A 6 -71.98 107.59 -8.98
CA ARG A 6 -71.09 107.46 -7.81
C ARG A 6 -70.95 106.00 -7.34
N VAL A 7 -72.04 105.24 -7.40
CA VAL A 7 -72.04 103.80 -7.10
C VAL A 7 -71.28 103.02 -8.18
N ASP A 8 -71.44 103.37 -9.46
CA ASP A 8 -70.71 102.73 -10.57
C ASP A 8 -69.18 102.95 -10.46
N VAL A 9 -68.74 104.16 -10.05
CA VAL A 9 -67.33 104.46 -9.79
C VAL A 9 -66.78 103.64 -8.60
N LEU A 10 -67.54 103.53 -7.50
CA LEU A 10 -67.15 102.70 -6.35
C LEU A 10 -67.14 101.21 -6.69
N HIS A 11 -68.07 100.76 -7.54
CA HIS A 11 -68.13 99.37 -8.00
C HIS A 11 -66.92 99.02 -8.89
N LEU A 12 -66.50 99.94 -9.78
CA LEU A 12 -65.28 99.78 -10.58
C LEU A 12 -64.02 99.70 -9.69
N GLN A 13 -63.94 100.51 -8.64
CA GLN A 13 -62.84 100.44 -7.66
C GLN A 13 -62.82 99.09 -6.92
N LEU A 14 -63.98 98.58 -6.50
CA LEU A 14 -64.10 97.25 -5.88
C LEU A 14 -63.67 96.14 -6.85
N GLN A 15 -64.07 96.22 -8.12
CA GLN A 15 -63.74 95.22 -9.14
C GLN A 15 -62.23 95.20 -9.44
N ASN A 16 -61.56 96.36 -9.45
CA ASN A 16 -60.11 96.45 -9.57
C ASN A 16 -59.40 95.78 -8.37
N LEU A 17 -59.86 96.03 -7.14
CA LEU A 17 -59.31 95.40 -5.94
C LEU A 17 -59.52 93.87 -5.93
N LEU A 18 -60.69 93.39 -6.37
CA LEU A 18 -60.94 91.95 -6.49
C LEU A 18 -60.04 91.28 -7.53
N TYR A 19 -59.74 91.97 -8.63
CA TYR A 19 -58.79 91.48 -9.62
C TYR A 19 -57.36 91.42 -9.06
N GLU A 20 -56.96 92.44 -8.30
CA GLU A 20 -55.66 92.48 -7.62
C GLU A 20 -55.54 91.35 -6.59
N VAL A 21 -56.56 91.14 -5.75
CA VAL A 21 -56.60 90.01 -4.81
C VAL A 21 -56.52 88.67 -5.53
N LEU A 22 -57.27 88.49 -6.62
CA LEU A 22 -57.23 87.25 -7.40
C LEU A 22 -55.86 87.02 -8.06
N HIS A 23 -55.23 88.09 -8.58
CA HIS A 23 -53.89 88.02 -9.16
C HIS A 23 -52.87 87.63 -8.09
N LEU A 24 -52.87 88.32 -6.94
CA LEU A 24 -51.99 88.02 -5.81
C LEU A 24 -52.21 86.60 -5.29
N GLN A 25 -53.46 86.13 -5.22
CA GLN A 25 -53.76 84.78 -4.77
C GLN A 25 -53.25 83.72 -5.76
N LYS A 26 -53.39 83.95 -7.07
CA LYS A 26 -52.79 83.08 -8.10
C LYS A 26 -51.26 83.08 -8.04
N GLU A 27 -50.66 84.24 -7.78
CA GLU A 27 -49.22 84.39 -7.66
C GLU A 27 -48.69 83.67 -6.40
N ILE A 28 -49.40 83.78 -5.28
CA ILE A 28 -49.10 83.02 -4.06
C ILE A 28 -49.22 81.51 -4.32
N SER A 29 -50.29 81.04 -4.96
CA SER A 29 -50.44 79.62 -5.31
C SER A 29 -49.29 79.13 -6.18
N LYS A 30 -48.91 79.91 -7.20
CA LYS A 30 -47.76 79.59 -8.06
C LYS A 30 -46.44 79.52 -7.29
N CYS A 31 -46.24 80.42 -6.32
CA CYS A 31 -45.06 80.42 -5.47
C CYS A 31 -45.05 79.25 -4.48
N LEU A 32 -46.20 78.80 -3.97
CA LEU A 32 -46.33 77.66 -3.07
C LEU A 32 -46.19 76.31 -3.78
N GLU A 33 -46.48 76.25 -5.09
CA GLU A 33 -46.25 75.06 -5.93
C GLU A 33 -44.77 74.84 -6.29
N PHE A 34 -43.87 75.76 -5.90
CA PHE A 34 -42.44 75.59 -6.12
C PHE A 34 -41.89 74.45 -5.25
N LYS A 35 -41.57 73.33 -5.89
CA LYS A 35 -40.81 72.24 -5.27
C LYS A 35 -39.35 72.36 -5.65
N SER A 36 -38.49 72.34 -4.64
CA SER A 36 -37.06 72.39 -4.85
C SER A 36 -36.48 70.99 -4.92
N LYS A 37 -35.47 70.79 -5.78
CA LYS A 37 -34.89 69.47 -6.09
C LYS A 37 -34.25 68.74 -4.90
N HIS A 38 -34.04 69.43 -3.77
CA HIS A 38 -33.49 68.82 -2.56
C HIS A 38 -34.51 67.93 -1.83
N GLU A 39 -35.81 68.11 -2.08
CA GLU A 39 -36.87 67.28 -1.48
C GLU A 39 -36.86 65.83 -2.00
N ASP A 40 -36.27 65.60 -3.18
CA ASP A 40 -36.16 64.28 -3.82
C ASP A 40 -34.84 63.56 -3.47
N ILE A 41 -33.97 64.15 -2.66
CA ILE A 41 -32.66 63.58 -2.31
C ILE A 41 -32.76 62.88 -0.95
N ASP A 42 -32.44 61.59 -0.92
CA ASP A 42 -32.31 60.84 0.33
C ASP A 42 -31.06 61.31 1.08
N LEU A 43 -31.29 62.00 2.22
CA LEU A 43 -30.22 62.57 3.02
C LEU A 43 -29.79 61.65 4.17
N VAL A 44 -28.50 61.68 4.52
CA VAL A 44 -27.91 60.99 5.69
C VAL A 44 -28.64 61.41 6.97
N SER A 45 -28.91 60.48 7.89
CA SER A 45 -29.66 60.76 9.11
C SER A 45 -29.01 61.87 9.95
N GLU A 46 -29.80 62.58 10.76
CA GLU A 46 -29.30 63.69 11.58
C GLU A 46 -28.26 63.21 12.61
N GLU A 47 -28.46 62.01 13.15
CA GLU A 47 -27.57 61.39 14.11
C GLU A 47 -26.20 61.06 13.50
N GLU A 48 -26.18 60.50 12.29
CA GLU A 48 -24.94 60.19 11.56
C GLU A 48 -24.25 61.47 11.07
N PHE A 49 -25.01 62.48 10.65
CA PHE A 49 -24.47 63.77 10.24
C PHE A 49 -23.68 64.46 11.37
N TYR A 50 -24.25 64.55 12.58
CA TYR A 50 -23.54 65.19 13.70
C TYR A 50 -22.35 64.37 14.24
N GLN A 51 -22.32 63.06 13.98
CA GLN A 51 -21.21 62.19 14.37
C GLN A 51 -20.05 62.24 13.37
N GLU A 52 -20.33 62.25 12.07
CA GLU A 52 -19.32 62.11 11.02
C GLU A 52 -18.87 63.44 10.41
N ALA A 53 -19.73 64.47 10.41
CA ALA A 53 -19.41 65.75 9.76
C ALA A 53 -18.44 66.60 10.61
N PRO A 54 -17.38 67.18 10.02
CA PRO A 54 -16.48 68.12 10.66
C PRO A 54 -17.22 69.29 11.29
N ALA A 55 -16.69 69.80 12.41
CA ALA A 55 -17.24 70.94 13.14
C ALA A 55 -17.39 72.22 12.29
N GLU A 56 -16.62 72.33 11.20
CA GLU A 56 -16.65 73.43 10.22
C GLU A 56 -17.95 73.44 9.39
N ILE A 57 -18.56 72.28 9.18
CA ILE A 57 -19.79 72.07 8.37
C ILE A 57 -20.99 71.83 9.27
N SER A 58 -20.87 70.99 10.31
CA SER A 58 -21.99 70.64 11.19
C SER A 58 -22.54 71.81 12.00
N ARG A 59 -21.67 72.79 12.35
CA ARG A 59 -22.00 74.08 13.00
C ARG A 59 -23.19 73.99 13.97
N PRO A 60 -23.09 73.17 15.04
CA PRO A 60 -24.22 72.81 15.90
C PRO A 60 -24.89 74.02 16.59
N HIS A 61 -24.18 75.13 16.73
CA HIS A 61 -24.68 76.38 17.30
C HIS A 61 -25.70 77.12 16.40
N LEU A 62 -25.68 76.87 15.09
CA LEU A 62 -26.61 77.48 14.11
C LEU A 62 -27.62 76.45 13.59
N THR A 63 -27.20 75.21 13.38
CA THR A 63 -28.04 74.15 12.78
C THR A 63 -29.07 73.57 13.75
N ALA A 64 -28.82 73.62 15.06
CA ALA A 64 -29.79 73.12 16.06
C ALA A 64 -31.03 74.01 16.23
N ASN A 65 -30.93 75.29 15.87
CA ASN A 65 -31.99 76.27 16.08
C ASN A 65 -32.78 76.61 14.79
N ASP A 66 -32.24 76.31 13.61
CA ASP A 66 -32.86 76.61 12.31
C ASP A 66 -32.88 75.37 11.38
N PRO A 67 -34.06 74.82 11.04
CA PRO A 67 -34.18 73.64 10.19
C PRO A 67 -33.68 73.89 8.75
N HIS A 68 -33.72 75.14 8.27
CA HIS A 68 -33.22 75.46 6.94
C HIS A 68 -31.68 75.43 6.90
N GLN A 69 -31.01 75.93 7.94
CA GLN A 69 -29.55 75.86 8.05
C GLN A 69 -29.07 74.42 8.24
N LEU A 70 -29.84 73.59 8.96
CA LEU A 70 -29.56 72.16 9.09
C LEU A 70 -29.60 71.44 7.74
N THR A 71 -30.63 71.69 6.92
CA THR A 71 -30.77 71.05 5.60
C THR A 71 -29.67 71.49 4.63
N LEU A 72 -29.28 72.77 4.62
CA LEU A 72 -28.14 73.25 3.83
C LEU A 72 -26.82 72.62 4.26
N ALA A 73 -26.54 72.54 5.56
CA ALA A 73 -25.31 71.93 6.07
C ALA A 73 -25.23 70.42 5.77
N ARG A 74 -26.36 69.71 5.82
CA ARG A 74 -26.45 68.29 5.42
C ARG A 74 -26.18 68.10 3.92
N LEU A 75 -26.76 68.96 3.07
CA LEU A 75 -26.52 68.94 1.62
C LEU A 75 -25.04 69.21 1.26
N ASP A 76 -24.42 70.18 1.94
CA ASP A 76 -23.01 70.52 1.72
C ASP A 76 -22.09 69.35 2.15
N TRP A 77 -22.38 68.72 3.29
CA TRP A 77 -21.64 67.54 3.74
C TRP A 77 -21.75 66.38 2.76
N GLU A 78 -22.95 66.08 2.26
CA GLU A 78 -23.13 65.02 1.28
C GLU A 78 -22.43 65.29 -0.04
N LEU A 79 -22.44 66.55 -0.48
CA LEU A 79 -21.73 66.96 -1.67
C LEU A 79 -20.23 66.70 -1.50
N GLU A 80 -19.66 67.06 -0.35
CA GLU A 80 -18.26 66.80 -0.03
C GLU A 80 -17.95 65.30 0.09
N GLN A 81 -18.83 64.53 0.74
CA GLN A 81 -18.71 63.07 0.82
C GLN A 81 -18.73 62.43 -0.56
N ARG A 82 -19.67 62.80 -1.42
CA ARG A 82 -19.75 62.28 -2.80
C ARG A 82 -18.51 62.65 -3.60
N LYS A 83 -17.97 63.87 -3.44
CA LYS A 83 -16.69 64.26 -4.07
C LYS A 83 -15.54 63.38 -3.59
N ARG A 84 -15.40 63.19 -2.26
CA ARG A 84 -14.34 62.38 -1.65
C ARG A 84 -14.44 60.91 -2.08
N LEU A 85 -15.64 60.35 -2.11
CA LEU A 85 -15.90 58.98 -2.56
C LEU A 85 -15.62 58.81 -4.05
N ALA A 86 -15.99 59.78 -4.89
CA ALA A 86 -15.67 59.76 -6.31
C ALA A 86 -14.16 59.80 -6.57
N GLU A 87 -13.42 60.61 -5.82
CA GLU A 87 -11.96 60.67 -5.89
C GLU A 87 -11.32 59.35 -5.44
N LYS A 88 -11.73 58.82 -4.28
CA LYS A 88 -11.27 57.51 -3.77
C LYS A 88 -11.60 56.36 -4.74
N TYR A 89 -12.78 56.39 -5.37
CA TYR A 89 -13.16 55.40 -6.38
C TYR A 89 -12.25 55.48 -7.61
N LYS A 90 -11.94 56.70 -8.08
CA LYS A 90 -11.01 56.92 -9.18
C LYS A 90 -9.59 56.44 -8.85
N GLU A 91 -9.09 56.70 -7.65
CA GLU A 91 -7.80 56.18 -7.17
C GLU A 91 -7.82 54.64 -7.09
N SER A 92 -8.89 54.05 -6.56
CA SER A 92 -9.05 52.60 -6.48
C SER A 92 -9.13 51.93 -7.85
N LEU A 93 -9.77 52.57 -8.84
CA LEU A 93 -9.76 52.10 -10.22
C LEU A 93 -8.35 52.15 -10.83
N ALA A 94 -7.63 53.26 -10.64
CA ALA A 94 -6.26 53.40 -11.14
C ALA A 94 -5.31 52.36 -10.53
N THR A 95 -5.44 52.07 -9.23
CA THR A 95 -4.66 51.02 -8.55
C THR A 95 -5.04 49.62 -9.06
N LYS A 96 -6.34 49.33 -9.25
CA LYS A 96 -6.80 48.08 -9.86
C LYS A 96 -6.19 47.86 -11.24
N GLU A 97 -6.25 48.86 -12.12
CA GLU A 97 -5.67 48.79 -13.46
C GLU A 97 -4.14 48.58 -13.42
N LYS A 98 -3.45 49.27 -12.50
CA LYS A 98 -2.00 49.10 -12.32
C LYS A 98 -1.64 47.68 -11.87
N ILE A 99 -2.40 47.11 -10.93
CA ILE A 99 -2.21 45.73 -10.46
C ILE A 99 -2.50 44.75 -11.59
N GLN A 100 -3.59 44.94 -12.35
CA GLN A 100 -3.95 44.08 -13.46
C GLN A 100 -2.84 44.07 -14.53
N LYS A 101 -2.34 45.23 -14.94
CA LYS A 101 -1.19 45.33 -15.86
C LYS A 101 0.06 44.65 -15.30
N SER A 102 0.32 44.77 -14.00
CA SER A 102 1.45 44.08 -13.36
C SER A 102 1.29 42.55 -13.38
N ILE A 103 0.07 42.05 -13.18
CA ILE A 103 -0.23 40.61 -13.27
C ILE A 103 -0.04 40.13 -14.71
N GLU A 104 -0.53 40.87 -15.71
CA GLU A 104 -0.36 40.54 -17.12
C GLU A 104 1.13 40.46 -17.50
N VAL A 105 1.93 41.48 -17.15
CA VAL A 105 3.38 41.47 -17.38
C VAL A 105 4.08 40.31 -16.68
N LYS A 106 3.71 39.98 -15.43
CA LYS A 106 4.27 38.83 -14.72
C LYS A 106 3.87 37.50 -15.36
N LYS A 107 2.63 37.38 -15.84
CA LYS A 107 2.17 36.20 -16.58
C LYS A 107 2.95 36.04 -17.89
N GLU A 108 3.14 37.12 -18.64
CA GLU A 108 3.95 37.11 -19.87
C GLU A 108 5.42 36.77 -19.61
N HIS A 109 5.99 37.26 -18.52
CA HIS A 109 7.35 36.88 -18.11
C HIS A 109 7.41 35.38 -17.77
N LEU A 110 6.44 34.85 -17.03
CA LEU A 110 6.40 33.42 -16.71
C LEU A 110 6.21 32.54 -17.95
N THR A 111 5.32 32.94 -18.87
CA THR A 111 5.10 32.20 -20.13
C THR A 111 6.30 32.30 -21.07
N SER A 112 7.05 33.40 -21.08
CA SER A 112 8.29 33.52 -21.86
C SER A 112 9.49 32.80 -21.23
N LEU A 113 9.49 32.60 -19.90
CA LEU A 113 10.54 31.85 -19.20
C LEU A 113 10.41 30.33 -19.39
N GLN A 114 9.18 29.82 -19.48
CA GLN A 114 8.89 28.39 -19.59
C GLN A 114 9.63 27.69 -20.77
N PRO A 115 9.66 28.23 -22.01
CA PRO A 115 10.44 27.66 -23.11
C PRO A 115 11.95 27.65 -22.83
N GLY A 116 12.48 28.69 -22.20
CA GLY A 116 13.90 28.79 -21.86
C GLY A 116 14.32 27.72 -20.84
N LEU A 117 13.52 27.52 -19.79
CA LEU A 117 13.72 26.45 -18.81
C LEU A 117 13.62 25.06 -19.46
N ASN A 118 12.64 24.85 -20.35
CA ASN A 118 12.50 23.60 -21.09
C ASN A 118 13.71 23.34 -22.00
N ALA A 119 14.24 24.36 -22.68
CA ALA A 119 15.42 24.23 -23.52
C ALA A 119 16.67 23.84 -22.69
N ILE A 120 16.85 24.46 -21.51
CA ILE A 120 17.93 24.10 -20.58
C ILE A 120 17.78 22.66 -20.09
N MET A 121 16.56 22.25 -19.72
CA MET A 121 16.27 20.88 -19.30
C MET A 121 16.64 19.87 -20.39
N GLN A 122 16.19 20.08 -21.63
CA GLN A 122 16.52 19.21 -22.77
C GLN A 122 18.02 19.20 -23.10
N ALA A 123 18.69 20.35 -23.04
CA ALA A 123 20.13 20.43 -23.26
C ALA A 123 20.96 19.73 -22.17
N SER A 124 20.43 19.64 -20.94
CA SER A 124 21.09 18.97 -19.82
C SER A 124 20.94 17.44 -19.83
N LEU A 125 19.98 16.89 -20.60
CA LEU A 125 19.67 15.46 -20.65
C LEU A 125 20.89 14.56 -20.99
N PRO A 126 21.71 14.89 -22.01
CA PRO A 126 22.86 14.06 -22.37
C PRO A 126 23.93 14.03 -21.27
N VAL A 127 24.12 15.17 -20.59
CA VAL A 127 25.07 15.29 -19.47
C VAL A 127 24.57 14.50 -18.25
N GLN A 128 23.26 14.57 -17.97
CA GLN A 128 22.62 13.75 -16.92
C GLN A 128 22.80 12.25 -17.17
N GLN A 129 22.63 11.80 -18.42
CA GLN A 129 22.84 10.40 -18.81
C GLN A 129 24.31 9.99 -18.65
N TYR A 130 25.24 10.86 -19.06
CA TYR A 130 26.68 10.60 -18.93
C TYR A 130 27.13 10.51 -17.46
N LEU A 131 26.61 11.39 -16.60
CA LEU A 131 26.91 11.41 -15.17
C LEU A 131 26.03 10.44 -14.34
N SER A 132 25.17 9.65 -15.00
CA SER A 132 24.24 8.72 -14.33
C SER A 132 23.36 9.39 -13.26
N MET A 133 22.88 10.60 -13.53
CA MET A 133 22.05 11.40 -12.63
C MET A 133 20.67 11.66 -13.25
N PRO A 134 19.69 10.76 -13.10
CA PRO A 134 18.40 10.83 -13.79
C PRO A 134 17.41 11.76 -13.07
N PHE A 135 17.72 13.05 -12.97
CA PHE A 135 16.89 14.01 -12.24
C PHE A 135 15.48 14.12 -12.80
N GLU A 136 15.31 14.13 -14.12
CA GLU A 136 14.00 14.23 -14.76
C GLU A 136 13.13 13.00 -14.49
N GLN A 137 13.75 11.82 -14.45
CA GLN A 137 13.04 10.56 -14.18
C GLN A 137 12.59 10.50 -12.71
N ILE A 138 13.44 10.96 -11.78
CA ILE A 138 13.12 11.07 -10.35
C ILE A 138 12.03 12.12 -10.12
N GLN A 139 12.07 13.27 -10.80
CA GLN A 139 11.04 14.31 -10.70
C GLN A 139 9.69 13.81 -11.22
N LYS A 140 9.64 13.18 -12.40
CA LYS A 140 8.41 12.59 -12.94
C LYS A 140 7.82 11.55 -11.99
N GLN A 141 8.66 10.68 -11.43
CA GLN A 141 8.19 9.73 -10.42
C GLN A 141 7.68 10.42 -9.15
N THR A 142 8.31 11.52 -8.72
CA THR A 142 7.88 12.30 -7.54
C THR A 142 6.56 13.03 -7.78
N GLU A 143 6.34 13.56 -8.98
CA GLU A 143 5.07 14.17 -9.37
C GLU A 143 3.94 13.15 -9.37
N VAL A 144 4.16 11.98 -9.98
CA VAL A 144 3.19 10.87 -9.94
C VAL A 144 2.97 10.38 -8.51
N ALA A 145 4.02 10.35 -7.68
CA ALA A 145 3.92 9.95 -6.28
C ALA A 145 2.99 10.84 -5.45
N ARG A 146 2.74 12.10 -5.85
CA ARG A 146 1.77 12.98 -5.16
C ARG A 146 0.34 12.46 -5.21
N HIS A 147 0.02 11.62 -6.19
CA HIS A 147 -1.30 11.02 -6.36
C HIS A 147 -1.39 9.60 -5.75
N LEU A 148 -0.34 9.12 -5.08
CA LEU A 148 -0.38 7.83 -4.40
C LEU A 148 -1.19 7.93 -3.10
N PRO A 149 -1.93 6.86 -2.73
CA PRO A 149 -2.51 6.72 -1.40
C PRO A 149 -1.45 6.82 -0.31
N PRO A 150 -1.79 7.33 0.90
CA PRO A 150 -0.81 7.53 1.97
C PRO A 150 0.05 6.28 2.27
N PRO A 151 -0.50 5.05 2.33
CA PRO A 151 0.31 3.86 2.60
C PRO A 151 1.31 3.52 1.48
N LEU A 152 0.91 3.69 0.22
CA LEU A 152 1.81 3.47 -0.92
C LEU A 152 2.85 4.58 -1.04
N TYR A 153 2.51 5.81 -0.68
CA TYR A 153 3.46 6.92 -0.62
C TYR A 153 4.53 6.70 0.45
N VAL A 154 4.15 6.26 1.65
CA VAL A 154 5.11 5.89 2.71
C VAL A 154 6.03 4.78 2.22
N LEU A 155 5.48 3.73 1.62
CA LEU A 155 6.28 2.64 1.04
C LEU A 155 7.26 3.15 -0.03
N PHE A 156 6.81 4.04 -0.92
CA PHE A 156 7.64 4.65 -1.96
C PHE A 156 8.82 5.42 -1.38
N VAL A 157 8.57 6.28 -0.39
CA VAL A 157 9.61 7.09 0.26
C VAL A 157 10.61 6.20 0.98
N GLN A 158 10.14 5.20 1.75
CA GLN A 158 11.00 4.28 2.48
C GLN A 158 11.85 3.41 1.53
N ALA A 159 11.25 2.91 0.46
CA ALA A 159 11.95 2.10 -0.53
C ALA A 159 13.02 2.89 -1.29
N ASN A 160 12.70 4.12 -1.70
CA ASN A 160 13.65 5.00 -2.38
C ASN A 160 14.80 5.40 -1.44
N ALA A 161 14.49 5.74 -0.18
CA ALA A 161 15.51 6.04 0.83
C ALA A 161 16.45 4.85 1.07
N TYR A 162 15.91 3.64 1.21
CA TYR A 162 16.72 2.43 1.36
C TYR A 162 17.57 2.11 0.13
N GLY A 163 17.01 2.27 -1.08
CA GLY A 163 17.74 2.06 -2.33
C GLY A 163 18.91 3.03 -2.52
N GLN A 164 18.74 4.28 -2.09
CA GLN A 164 19.80 5.29 -2.14
C GLN A 164 20.85 5.11 -1.04
N ALA A 165 20.43 4.77 0.18
CA ALA A 165 21.32 4.71 1.34
C ALA A 165 22.10 3.39 1.45
N CYS A 166 21.45 2.25 1.19
CA CYS A 166 21.98 0.94 1.54
C CYS A 166 22.16 0.01 0.34
N ASP A 167 21.23 0.03 -0.62
CA ASP A 167 21.14 -1.02 -1.64
C ASP A 167 20.77 -0.52 -3.03
N LYS A 168 21.80 -0.26 -3.85
CA LYS A 168 21.65 0.18 -5.25
C LYS A 168 20.99 -0.86 -6.17
N ASN A 169 20.80 -2.10 -5.70
CA ASN A 169 20.17 -3.17 -6.47
C ASN A 169 18.64 -3.24 -6.25
N LEU A 170 18.07 -2.27 -5.54
CA LEU A 170 16.63 -2.06 -5.43
C LEU A 170 16.20 -0.96 -6.41
N THR A 171 15.23 -1.27 -7.27
CA THR A 171 14.60 -0.28 -8.15
C THR A 171 13.11 -0.16 -7.85
N VAL A 172 12.62 1.08 -7.81
CA VAL A 172 11.22 1.40 -7.51
C VAL A 172 10.59 2.10 -8.71
N SER A 173 9.36 1.70 -9.05
CA SER A 173 8.57 2.33 -10.10
C SER A 173 7.10 2.37 -9.73
N ILE A 174 6.38 3.36 -10.25
CA ILE A 174 4.94 3.52 -10.07
C ILE A 174 4.26 3.12 -11.38
N SER A 175 3.25 2.26 -11.31
CA SER A 175 2.49 1.76 -12.45
C SER A 175 1.00 1.99 -12.26
N GLY A 176 0.29 2.41 -13.30
CA GLY A 176 -1.16 2.59 -13.26
C GLY A 176 -1.63 3.79 -14.07
N ASP A 177 -2.92 4.10 -13.93
CA ASP A 177 -3.55 5.25 -14.57
C ASP A 177 -3.44 6.50 -13.68
N VAL A 178 -2.69 7.50 -14.16
CA VAL A 178 -2.45 8.76 -13.45
C VAL A 178 -3.67 9.69 -13.53
N ASP A 179 -4.47 9.60 -14.59
CA ASP A 179 -5.60 10.49 -14.79
C ASP A 179 -6.79 10.05 -13.95
N GLU A 180 -7.03 8.74 -13.81
CA GLU A 180 -8.02 8.21 -12.84
C GLU A 180 -7.62 8.56 -11.40
N ALA A 181 -6.33 8.47 -11.07
CA ALA A 181 -5.81 8.84 -9.75
C ALA A 181 -5.97 10.34 -9.44
N LYS A 182 -5.75 11.20 -10.43
CA LYS A 182 -6.01 12.65 -10.31
C LYS A 182 -7.48 12.94 -10.04
N ALA A 183 -8.38 12.25 -10.74
CA ALA A 183 -9.82 12.39 -10.53
C ALA A 183 -10.24 12.00 -9.10
N LEU A 184 -9.66 10.95 -8.54
CA LEU A 184 -9.88 10.52 -7.15
C LEU A 184 -9.27 11.47 -6.11
N SER A 185 -8.22 12.22 -6.47
CA SER A 185 -7.55 13.16 -5.56
C SER A 185 -8.22 14.53 -5.48
N LYS A 186 -9.11 14.86 -6.43
CA LYS A 186 -9.93 16.06 -6.32
C LYS A 186 -10.99 15.80 -5.25
N PRO A 187 -11.11 16.63 -4.20
CA PRO A 187 -12.29 16.57 -3.35
C PRO A 187 -13.52 16.74 -4.26
N PRO A 188 -14.65 16.09 -3.96
CA PRO A 188 -15.89 16.44 -4.64
C PRO A 188 -16.14 17.93 -4.37
N GLU A 189 -15.88 18.78 -5.37
CA GLU A 189 -16.35 20.16 -5.32
C GLU A 189 -17.86 20.11 -5.20
N ASP A 190 -18.40 20.91 -4.28
CA ASP A 190 -19.80 21.08 -3.95
C ASP A 190 -20.71 20.88 -5.17
N SER A 191 -21.30 19.68 -5.29
CA SER A 191 -22.50 19.51 -6.10
C SER A 191 -23.62 20.22 -5.35
N GLN A 192 -23.71 21.54 -5.55
CA GLN A 192 -24.91 22.29 -5.24
C GLN A 192 -26.07 21.61 -5.97
N ASP A 193 -27.10 21.34 -5.17
CA ASP A 193 -28.40 20.84 -5.59
C ASP A 193 -28.98 21.72 -6.71
N ASP A 194 -28.89 21.29 -7.95
CA ASP A 194 -29.74 21.76 -9.05
C ASP A 194 -30.66 20.60 -9.46
N GLU A 195 -31.56 20.21 -8.55
CA GLU A 195 -32.82 19.53 -8.88
C GLU A 195 -33.73 20.57 -9.57
N SER A 196 -33.42 20.88 -10.83
CA SER A 196 -34.35 21.60 -11.71
C SER A 196 -35.30 20.59 -12.34
N ASP A 197 -36.38 20.35 -11.61
CA ASP A 197 -37.59 19.65 -12.03
C ASP A 197 -38.06 20.17 -13.39
N SER A 198 -37.93 19.34 -14.42
CA SER A 198 -38.47 19.64 -15.76
C SER A 198 -39.27 18.45 -16.24
N ASP A 199 -40.55 18.48 -15.86
CA ASP A 199 -41.65 17.72 -16.45
C ASP A 199 -41.69 17.97 -17.97
N ALA A 200 -41.24 16.99 -18.73
CA ALA A 200 -41.59 16.83 -20.13
C ALA A 200 -41.74 15.34 -20.44
N GLU A 201 -42.98 14.87 -20.38
CA GLU A 201 -43.37 13.58 -20.94
C GLU A 201 -43.14 13.57 -22.45
N GLU A 202 -42.24 12.72 -22.92
CA GLU A 202 -42.39 12.09 -24.24
C GLU A 202 -42.16 10.58 -24.10
N GLU A 203 -43.25 9.84 -24.26
CA GLU A 203 -43.23 8.42 -24.58
C GLU A 203 -42.41 8.18 -25.84
N GLN A 204 -41.38 7.32 -25.77
CA GLN A 204 -41.28 6.17 -26.68
C GLN A 204 -40.18 5.17 -26.33
N GLU A 205 -40.57 3.89 -26.50
CA GLU A 205 -39.78 2.70 -26.77
C GLU A 205 -39.22 1.83 -25.62
N LYS A 206 -39.96 0.73 -25.46
CA LYS A 206 -39.62 -0.56 -24.86
C LYS A 206 -38.16 -0.97 -25.06
N THR A 207 -37.36 -0.85 -24.00
CA THR A 207 -36.40 -1.90 -23.64
C THR A 207 -36.63 -2.29 -22.19
N LYS A 208 -36.91 -3.57 -21.96
CA LYS A 208 -37.12 -4.16 -20.64
C LYS A 208 -35.85 -4.02 -19.79
N ARG A 209 -35.64 -2.87 -19.13
CA ARG A 209 -34.69 -2.75 -18.02
C ARG A 209 -35.23 -3.56 -16.86
N ARG A 210 -34.73 -4.79 -16.71
CA ARG A 210 -34.88 -5.61 -15.52
C ARG A 210 -34.52 -4.75 -14.30
N ARG A 211 -35.44 -4.60 -13.33
CA ARG A 211 -35.07 -4.20 -11.97
C ARG A 211 -33.90 -5.10 -11.52
N PRO A 212 -32.78 -4.56 -11.04
CA PRO A 212 -31.70 -5.40 -10.53
C PRO A 212 -32.24 -6.23 -9.38
N THR A 213 -32.07 -7.54 -9.46
CA THR A 213 -32.39 -8.46 -8.37
C THR A 213 -31.51 -8.11 -7.17
N THR A 214 -32.00 -8.30 -5.94
CA THR A 214 -31.27 -7.99 -4.69
C THR A 214 -29.86 -8.60 -4.65
N GLY A 215 -29.63 -9.74 -5.33
CA GLY A 215 -28.31 -10.33 -5.51
C GLY A 215 -27.36 -9.51 -6.40
N GLY A 216 -27.85 -8.89 -7.48
CA GLY A 216 -27.03 -8.05 -8.36
C GLY A 216 -26.52 -6.79 -7.68
N GLN A 217 -27.33 -6.21 -6.77
CA GLN A 217 -26.91 -5.05 -5.96
C GLN A 217 -25.84 -5.41 -4.92
N LEU A 218 -25.86 -6.64 -4.38
CA LEU A 218 -24.83 -7.11 -3.46
C LEU A 218 -23.51 -7.38 -4.20
N ASP A 219 -23.57 -7.91 -5.41
CA ASP A 219 -22.36 -8.14 -6.22
C ASP A 219 -21.69 -6.84 -6.70
N GLU A 220 -22.48 -5.80 -7.02
CA GLU A 220 -21.94 -4.46 -7.28
C GLU A 220 -21.26 -3.88 -6.03
N LYS A 221 -21.90 -3.97 -4.86
CA LYS A 221 -21.31 -3.54 -3.59
C LYS A 221 -20.03 -4.32 -3.24
N ARG A 222 -19.96 -5.62 -3.55
CA ARG A 222 -18.74 -6.43 -3.38
C ARG A 222 -17.61 -5.92 -4.27
N LYS A 223 -17.90 -5.70 -5.56
CA LYS A 223 -16.90 -5.16 -6.51
C LYS A 223 -16.42 -3.78 -6.12
N GLU A 224 -17.32 -2.92 -5.67
CA GLU A 224 -16.99 -1.60 -5.17
C GLU A 224 -16.10 -1.68 -3.93
N MET A 225 -16.43 -2.53 -2.96
CA MET A 225 -15.62 -2.73 -1.76
C MET A 225 -14.22 -3.31 -2.07
N LEU A 226 -14.10 -4.18 -3.09
CA LEU A 226 -12.83 -4.76 -3.53
C LEU A 226 -12.10 -3.89 -4.57
N LYS A 227 -12.58 -2.66 -4.84
CA LYS A 227 -11.98 -1.76 -5.83
C LYS A 227 -10.53 -1.43 -5.44
N ARG A 228 -9.63 -1.67 -6.39
CA ARG A 228 -8.22 -1.28 -6.28
C ARG A 228 -8.04 0.18 -6.58
N HIS A 229 -7.05 0.76 -5.94
CA HIS A 229 -6.53 2.04 -6.38
C HIS A 229 -5.90 1.92 -7.78
N PRO A 230 -6.13 2.88 -8.69
CA PRO A 230 -5.63 2.83 -10.07
C PRO A 230 -4.10 2.86 -10.16
N LEU A 231 -3.43 3.50 -9.20
CA LEU A 231 -1.97 3.44 -9.04
C LEU A 231 -1.53 2.30 -8.13
N SER A 232 -0.45 1.65 -8.54
CA SER A 232 0.23 0.55 -7.88
C SER A 232 1.73 0.81 -7.86
N LEU A 233 2.44 0.14 -6.96
CA LEU A 233 3.87 0.34 -6.78
C LEU A 233 4.62 -0.96 -7.08
N CYS A 234 5.66 -0.89 -7.90
CA CYS A 234 6.49 -2.02 -8.28
C CYS A 234 7.90 -1.87 -7.69
N LEU A 235 8.32 -2.81 -6.86
CA LEU A 235 9.70 -2.94 -6.38
C LEU A 235 10.37 -4.14 -7.03
N ASP A 236 11.54 -3.91 -7.63
CA ASP A 236 12.38 -4.96 -8.18
C ASP A 236 13.67 -5.11 -7.37
N LEU A 237 13.90 -6.32 -6.87
CA LEU A 237 15.07 -6.67 -6.07
C LEU A 237 15.99 -7.58 -6.88
N LYS A 238 17.13 -7.05 -7.33
CA LYS A 238 18.14 -7.83 -8.07
C LYS A 238 19.07 -8.58 -7.12
N CYS A 239 19.04 -9.90 -7.14
CA CYS A 239 19.87 -10.76 -6.32
C CYS A 239 21.26 -10.98 -6.95
N LYS A 240 22.23 -11.42 -6.13
CA LYS A 240 23.65 -11.60 -6.54
C LYS A 240 23.84 -12.65 -7.64
N ASP A 241 22.92 -13.60 -7.76
CA ASP A 241 22.87 -14.67 -8.74
C ASP A 241 22.27 -14.22 -10.10
N GLY A 242 21.91 -12.93 -10.23
CA GLY A 242 21.29 -12.37 -11.44
C GLY A 242 19.77 -12.53 -11.47
N SER A 243 19.17 -13.22 -10.50
CA SER A 243 17.72 -13.37 -10.36
C SER A 243 17.08 -12.06 -9.89
N ILE A 244 15.87 -11.76 -10.36
CA ILE A 244 15.12 -10.55 -9.99
C ILE A 244 13.79 -10.95 -9.36
N LEU A 245 13.52 -10.44 -8.16
CA LEU A 245 12.22 -10.55 -7.49
C LEU A 245 11.42 -9.28 -7.76
N HIS A 246 10.31 -9.42 -8.48
CA HIS A 246 9.34 -8.37 -8.74
C HIS A 246 8.21 -8.43 -7.71
N LEU A 247 7.93 -7.30 -7.07
CA LEU A 247 6.89 -7.15 -6.06
C LEU A 247 5.93 -6.05 -6.50
N TYR A 248 4.68 -6.41 -6.74
CA TYR A 248 3.61 -5.48 -7.13
C TYR A 248 2.70 -5.23 -5.93
N PHE A 249 2.71 -4.00 -5.42
CA PHE A 249 1.89 -3.56 -4.30
C PHE A 249 0.64 -2.85 -4.82
N TYR A 250 -0.51 -3.32 -4.37
CA TYR A 250 -1.80 -2.71 -4.62
C TYR A 250 -2.40 -2.19 -3.31
N TYR A 251 -3.32 -1.24 -3.43
CA TYR A 251 -4.04 -0.69 -2.28
C TYR A 251 -5.54 -0.82 -2.50
N LEU A 252 -6.23 -1.37 -1.50
CA LEU A 252 -7.68 -1.50 -1.46
C LEU A 252 -8.25 -0.39 -0.59
N MET A 253 -8.76 0.67 -1.22
CA MET A 253 -9.14 1.91 -0.55
C MET A 253 -10.27 1.71 0.49
N ASN A 254 -11.27 0.90 0.16
CA ASN A 254 -12.45 0.67 1.02
C ASN A 254 -12.17 -0.27 2.19
N LEU A 255 -11.16 -1.14 2.04
CA LEU A 255 -10.72 -2.09 3.08
C LEU A 255 -9.53 -1.58 3.90
N ASN A 256 -8.92 -0.46 3.48
CA ASN A 256 -7.72 0.13 4.06
C ASN A 256 -6.60 -0.91 4.30
N ILE A 257 -6.32 -1.71 3.28
CA ILE A 257 -5.25 -2.72 3.30
C ILE A 257 -4.43 -2.65 2.02
N MET A 258 -3.15 -2.99 2.14
CA MET A 258 -2.26 -3.19 1.01
C MET A 258 -2.15 -4.68 0.67
N THR A 259 -1.96 -5.02 -0.59
CA THR A 259 -1.73 -6.40 -1.02
C THR A 259 -0.48 -6.48 -1.88
N VAL A 260 0.16 -7.65 -1.92
CA VAL A 260 1.35 -7.88 -2.76
C VAL A 260 1.15 -9.06 -3.69
N LYS A 261 1.58 -8.92 -4.95
CA LYS A 261 1.81 -10.03 -5.88
C LYS A 261 3.28 -10.12 -6.22
N THR A 262 3.75 -11.35 -6.43
CA THR A 262 5.17 -11.59 -6.65
C THR A 262 5.43 -12.37 -7.92
N LYS A 263 6.51 -12.02 -8.61
CA LYS A 263 7.04 -12.77 -9.74
C LYS A 263 8.56 -12.86 -9.62
N VAL A 264 9.12 -14.04 -9.86
CA VAL A 264 10.57 -14.26 -9.88
C VAL A 264 11.00 -14.48 -11.32
N SER A 265 11.96 -13.69 -11.77
CA SER A 265 12.60 -13.81 -13.08
C SER A 265 14.04 -14.30 -12.87
N THR A 266 14.39 -15.46 -13.41
CA THR A 266 15.75 -16.01 -13.34
C THR A 266 16.48 -15.78 -14.66
N SER A 267 17.81 -15.64 -14.61
CA SER A 267 18.65 -15.43 -15.79
C SER A 267 18.83 -16.68 -16.65
N THR A 268 18.66 -17.86 -16.05
CA THR A 268 18.67 -19.17 -16.72
C THR A 268 17.27 -19.78 -16.65
N ASP A 269 16.83 -20.41 -17.74
CA ASP A 269 15.63 -21.23 -17.75
C ASP A 269 15.79 -22.37 -16.72
N LEU A 270 14.96 -22.33 -15.68
CA LEU A 270 14.91 -23.38 -14.69
C LEU A 270 14.22 -24.60 -15.33
N SER A 271 14.96 -25.71 -15.49
CA SER A 271 14.37 -27.01 -15.77
C SER A 271 13.30 -27.30 -14.70
N THR A 272 12.04 -27.42 -15.11
CA THR A 272 10.92 -27.60 -14.20
C THR A 272 10.99 -28.98 -13.55
N ALA A 273 11.65 -29.07 -12.39
CA ALA A 273 11.52 -30.24 -11.52
C ALA A 273 10.06 -30.33 -11.06
N ILE A 274 9.44 -31.49 -11.24
CA ILE A 274 8.00 -31.71 -11.00
C ILE A 274 7.67 -31.41 -9.53
N SER A 275 8.56 -31.82 -8.63
CA SER A 275 8.49 -31.64 -7.18
C SER A 275 8.85 -30.22 -6.72
N ALA A 276 9.37 -29.37 -7.61
CA ALA A 276 9.70 -27.97 -7.32
C ALA A 276 8.59 -26.99 -7.73
N GLY A 277 7.48 -27.49 -8.30
CA GLY A 277 6.39 -26.67 -8.85
C GLY A 277 5.82 -25.64 -7.89
N ASP A 278 5.80 -25.92 -6.58
CA ASP A 278 5.26 -25.01 -5.56
C ASP A 278 6.31 -24.09 -4.91
N LEU A 279 7.59 -24.20 -5.24
CA LEU A 279 8.64 -23.40 -4.58
C LEU A 279 8.70 -21.94 -5.07
N LEU A 280 8.38 -21.72 -6.35
CA LEU A 280 8.49 -20.42 -7.01
C LEU A 280 7.13 -19.84 -7.44
N LYS A 281 6.02 -20.50 -7.08
CA LYS A 281 4.67 -19.95 -7.27
C LYS A 281 4.52 -18.66 -6.47
N SER A 282 3.79 -17.69 -7.04
CA SER A 282 3.45 -16.42 -6.40
C SER A 282 2.83 -16.61 -5.01
N ASP A 283 2.10 -17.71 -4.86
CA ASP A 283 1.19 -17.96 -3.75
C ASP A 283 1.91 -18.38 -2.47
N THR A 284 3.01 -19.11 -2.63
CA THR A 284 3.74 -19.79 -1.55
C THR A 284 5.12 -19.21 -1.33
N LEU A 285 5.60 -18.34 -2.22
CA LEU A 285 6.96 -17.81 -2.16
C LEU A 285 7.19 -16.99 -0.88
N LEU A 286 6.28 -16.06 -0.60
CA LEU A 286 6.38 -15.12 0.53
C LEU A 286 5.58 -15.52 1.76
N SER A 287 4.87 -16.65 1.70
CA SER A 287 4.14 -17.15 2.86
C SER A 287 5.09 -17.44 4.03
N CYS A 288 4.65 -17.10 5.23
CA CYS A 288 5.43 -17.25 6.47
C CYS A 288 6.83 -16.61 6.37
N LEU A 289 6.97 -15.41 5.77
CA LEU A 289 8.20 -14.64 5.87
C LEU A 289 8.52 -14.35 7.35
N TYR A 290 7.48 -13.90 8.06
CA TYR A 290 7.41 -13.84 9.52
C TYR A 290 6.56 -15.00 10.07
N THR A 291 6.68 -15.29 11.36
CA THR A 291 5.97 -16.39 12.02
C THR A 291 4.44 -16.20 11.96
N GLY A 292 3.73 -17.21 11.45
CA GLY A 292 2.27 -17.22 11.40
C GLY A 292 1.62 -16.33 10.34
N ASP A 293 2.40 -15.63 9.51
CA ASP A 293 1.86 -14.74 8.48
C ASP A 293 1.60 -15.48 7.17
N HIS A 294 0.39 -16.00 7.03
CA HIS A 294 -0.04 -16.77 5.86
C HIS A 294 -0.61 -15.91 4.72
N GLY A 295 -0.97 -14.64 5.00
CA GLY A 295 -1.58 -13.75 4.01
C GLY A 295 -2.96 -14.21 3.50
N ARG A 296 -3.69 -14.99 4.28
CA ARG A 296 -5.04 -15.51 3.93
C ARG A 296 -6.18 -14.76 4.60
N GLU A 297 -5.91 -14.11 5.72
CA GLU A 297 -6.87 -13.32 6.47
C GLU A 297 -6.59 -11.83 6.29
N THR A 298 -7.62 -11.00 6.53
CA THR A 298 -7.45 -9.55 6.46
C THR A 298 -6.81 -9.03 7.75
N PRO A 299 -5.74 -8.23 7.68
CA PRO A 299 -5.09 -7.63 8.85
C PRO A 299 -6.00 -6.71 9.67
N ASN A 300 -6.98 -6.07 9.04
CA ASN A 300 -7.85 -5.09 9.66
C ASN A 300 -9.12 -5.76 10.23
N PRO A 301 -9.32 -5.77 11.57
CA PRO A 301 -10.53 -6.35 12.17
C PRO A 301 -11.84 -5.73 11.67
N ALA A 302 -11.82 -4.46 11.26
CA ALA A 302 -13.00 -3.78 10.71
C ALA A 302 -13.54 -4.46 9.43
N ASN A 303 -12.65 -5.09 8.65
CA ASN A 303 -13.02 -5.74 7.41
C ASN A 303 -13.91 -6.97 7.66
N ARG A 304 -13.81 -7.62 8.82
CA ARG A 304 -14.73 -8.71 9.20
C ARG A 304 -16.19 -8.23 9.24
N TYR A 305 -16.45 -7.05 9.79
CA TYR A 305 -17.78 -6.45 9.81
C TYR A 305 -18.24 -5.95 8.44
N GLN A 306 -17.32 -5.43 7.63
CA GLN A 306 -17.64 -5.00 6.26
C GLN A 306 -17.99 -6.21 5.37
N PHE A 307 -17.26 -7.31 5.51
CA PHE A 307 -17.50 -8.56 4.79
C PHE A 307 -18.84 -9.18 5.16
N ASP A 308 -19.21 -9.19 6.44
CA ASP A 308 -20.52 -9.68 6.89
C ASP A 308 -21.68 -8.89 6.25
N LYS A 309 -21.54 -7.56 6.13
CA LYS A 309 -22.54 -6.70 5.47
C LYS A 309 -22.77 -7.01 3.98
N VAL A 310 -21.74 -7.49 3.28
CA VAL A 310 -21.83 -7.81 1.85
C VAL A 310 -21.84 -9.33 1.58
N GLY A 311 -21.89 -10.15 2.62
CA GLY A 311 -21.88 -11.60 2.54
C GLY A 311 -20.61 -12.18 1.92
N ILE A 312 -19.44 -11.64 2.22
CA ILE A 312 -18.14 -12.26 1.89
C ILE A 312 -17.73 -13.15 3.06
N VAL A 313 -17.51 -14.44 2.81
CA VAL A 313 -17.16 -15.42 3.84
C VAL A 313 -15.66 -15.46 4.11
N SER A 314 -14.84 -15.37 3.06
CA SER A 314 -13.38 -15.44 3.16
C SER A 314 -12.72 -14.55 2.13
N PHE A 315 -11.57 -13.98 2.48
CA PHE A 315 -10.75 -13.20 1.55
C PHE A 315 -9.97 -14.10 0.58
N VAL A 316 -9.77 -15.38 0.92
CA VAL A 316 -8.94 -16.33 0.16
C VAL A 316 -9.34 -16.42 -1.31
N ASP A 317 -10.64 -16.40 -1.60
CA ASP A 317 -11.17 -16.52 -2.97
C ASP A 317 -10.76 -15.33 -3.86
N TYR A 318 -10.40 -14.19 -3.26
CA TYR A 318 -10.01 -12.97 -3.97
C TYR A 318 -8.50 -12.74 -3.97
N VAL A 319 -7.71 -13.56 -3.26
CA VAL A 319 -6.26 -13.37 -3.13
C VAL A 319 -5.54 -13.54 -4.47
N ASP A 320 -5.95 -14.49 -5.30
CA ASP A 320 -5.33 -14.70 -6.62
C ASP A 320 -5.51 -13.48 -7.52
N GLU A 321 -6.65 -12.79 -7.38
CA GLU A 321 -6.96 -11.59 -8.13
C GLU A 321 -6.28 -10.35 -7.53
N LEU A 322 -6.45 -10.12 -6.22
CA LEU A 322 -6.08 -8.89 -5.51
C LEU A 322 -4.66 -8.89 -4.95
N GLY A 323 -4.07 -10.06 -4.72
CA GLY A 323 -2.80 -10.26 -4.03
C GLY A 323 -2.94 -10.57 -2.53
N TYR A 324 -1.81 -10.88 -1.90
CA TYR A 324 -1.74 -11.34 -0.51
C TYR A 324 -1.61 -10.17 0.48
N PRO A 325 -2.53 -10.02 1.46
CA PRO A 325 -2.47 -8.97 2.47
C PRO A 325 -1.61 -9.37 3.68
N TYR A 326 -0.32 -9.61 3.47
CA TYR A 326 0.58 -9.95 4.57
C TYR A 326 0.70 -8.81 5.60
N MET A 327 0.97 -9.16 6.86
CA MET A 327 1.15 -8.17 7.94
C MET A 327 2.39 -7.31 7.71
N TRP A 328 3.51 -7.92 7.29
CA TRP A 328 4.75 -7.18 7.03
C TRP A 328 4.59 -6.15 5.92
N VAL A 329 3.71 -6.41 4.95
CA VAL A 329 3.39 -5.46 3.88
C VAL A 329 2.74 -4.23 4.51
N GLN A 330 1.72 -4.40 5.35
CA GLN A 330 1.05 -3.30 6.05
C GLN A 330 2.06 -2.45 6.84
N THR A 331 2.95 -3.11 7.58
CA THR A 331 3.97 -2.42 8.38
C THR A 331 4.91 -1.57 7.52
N LEU A 332 5.33 -2.06 6.34
CA LEU A 332 6.15 -1.26 5.42
C LEU A 332 5.42 -0.03 4.86
N GLY A 333 4.10 -0.10 4.71
CA GLY A 333 3.25 1.03 4.33
C GLY A 333 2.85 1.95 5.49
N GLY A 334 3.32 1.68 6.71
CA GLY A 334 2.98 2.47 7.90
C GLY A 334 1.60 2.17 8.49
N LEU A 335 0.90 1.14 8.00
CA LEU A 335 -0.36 0.68 8.59
C LEU A 335 -0.07 -0.29 9.74
N HIS A 336 -0.63 0.00 10.91
CA HIS A 336 -0.45 -0.82 12.10
C HIS A 336 -1.79 -1.39 12.58
N PHE A 337 -1.89 -2.72 12.63
CA PHE A 337 -3.05 -3.43 13.15
C PHE A 337 -2.68 -4.20 14.42
N PRO A 338 -3.56 -4.24 15.44
CA PRO A 338 -3.34 -5.06 16.62
C PRO A 338 -3.15 -6.53 16.26
N LYS A 339 -2.19 -7.22 16.89
CA LYS A 339 -2.03 -8.67 16.78
C LYS A 339 -2.85 -9.37 17.87
N ASP A 340 -3.49 -10.48 17.52
CA ASP A 340 -4.28 -11.29 18.46
C ASP A 340 -3.40 -12.02 19.52
N SER A 341 -2.08 -12.08 19.34
CA SER A 341 -1.14 -12.71 20.28
C SER A 341 -0.39 -11.69 21.13
N SER A 342 -0.57 -11.77 22.45
CA SER A 342 0.15 -11.02 23.48
C SER A 342 1.62 -11.44 23.58
N GLU A 343 2.44 -11.12 22.59
CA GLU A 343 3.91 -11.18 22.72
C GLU A 343 4.46 -9.75 22.80
N VAL A 344 5.22 -9.53 23.87
CA VAL A 344 5.84 -8.28 24.34
C VAL A 344 6.32 -7.39 23.19
N CYS A 345 5.70 -6.22 23.06
CA CYS A 345 6.18 -5.13 22.20
C CYS A 345 7.50 -4.58 22.73
N VAL A 346 8.61 -5.02 22.15
CA VAL A 346 9.86 -4.27 22.20
C VAL A 346 9.83 -3.26 21.06
N GLU A 347 9.74 -1.98 21.46
CA GLU A 347 10.11 -0.75 20.73
C GLU A 347 9.39 -0.45 19.40
N ILE A 348 8.24 0.24 19.50
CA ILE A 348 7.38 0.61 18.35
C ILE A 348 7.73 1.96 17.70
N ASN A 349 8.63 2.76 18.27
CA ASN A 349 8.78 4.16 17.83
C ASN A 349 9.95 4.43 16.85
N SER A 350 10.73 3.43 16.45
CA SER A 350 11.84 3.57 15.47
C SER A 350 11.66 2.73 14.18
N LEU A 351 10.44 2.22 13.96
CA LEU A 351 10.23 0.94 13.29
C LEU A 351 10.38 0.88 11.76
N SER A 352 9.95 1.88 10.99
CA SER A 352 9.79 1.67 9.53
C SER A 352 11.11 1.47 8.78
N ALA A 353 12.19 2.16 9.17
CA ALA A 353 13.47 2.10 8.47
C ALA A 353 14.25 0.80 8.76
N SER A 354 14.32 0.38 10.03
CA SER A 354 14.98 -0.87 10.43
C SER A 354 14.20 -2.10 9.95
N GLN A 355 12.87 -2.01 9.91
CA GLN A 355 12.02 -3.06 9.33
C GLN A 355 12.16 -3.17 7.82
N MET A 356 12.36 -2.06 7.11
CA MET A 356 12.65 -2.08 5.67
C MET A 356 13.91 -2.90 5.39
N GLU A 357 15.02 -2.59 6.05
CA GLU A 357 16.27 -3.33 5.87
C GLU A 357 16.13 -4.82 6.21
N SER A 358 15.52 -5.14 7.37
CA SER A 358 15.31 -6.52 7.80
C SER A 358 14.45 -7.31 6.81
N THR A 359 13.35 -6.72 6.36
CA THR A 359 12.43 -7.35 5.40
C THR A 359 13.10 -7.55 4.04
N MET A 360 13.84 -6.57 3.54
CA MET A 360 14.58 -6.70 2.27
C MET A 360 15.65 -7.81 2.34
N LYS A 361 16.37 -7.94 3.47
CA LYS A 361 17.29 -9.07 3.69
C LYS A 361 16.57 -10.41 3.73
N LEU A 362 15.43 -10.50 4.40
CA LEU A 362 14.61 -11.73 4.46
C LEU A 362 14.08 -12.13 3.08
N LEU A 363 13.61 -11.17 2.27
CA LEU A 363 13.15 -11.40 0.90
C LEU A 363 14.27 -11.95 0.02
N ARG A 364 15.47 -11.32 0.05
CA ARG A 364 16.65 -11.81 -0.68
C ARG A 364 17.04 -13.23 -0.24
N GLY A 365 17.09 -13.46 1.07
CA GLY A 365 17.39 -14.79 1.63
C GLY A 365 16.37 -15.85 1.24
N ARG A 366 15.07 -15.49 1.17
CA ARG A 366 13.98 -16.36 0.74
C ARG A 366 14.12 -16.77 -0.73
N VAL A 367 14.39 -15.81 -1.63
CA VAL A 367 14.58 -16.11 -3.05
C VAL A 367 15.78 -17.04 -3.23
N GLN A 368 16.90 -16.73 -2.59
CA GLN A 368 18.11 -17.55 -2.65
C GLN A 368 17.87 -18.97 -2.10
N SER A 369 17.17 -19.11 -0.96
CA SER A 369 16.90 -20.42 -0.38
C SER A 369 15.95 -21.26 -1.24
N ARG A 370 14.92 -20.64 -1.85
CA ARG A 370 13.99 -21.32 -2.76
C ARG A 370 14.66 -21.73 -4.06
N LEU A 371 15.52 -20.89 -4.65
CA LEU A 371 16.31 -21.25 -5.83
C LEU A 371 17.32 -22.36 -5.53
N ALA A 372 17.95 -22.34 -4.35
CA ALA A 372 18.83 -23.41 -3.92
C ALA A 372 18.06 -24.74 -3.73
N LEU A 373 16.90 -24.71 -3.08
CA LEU A 373 16.02 -25.89 -2.96
C LEU A 373 15.56 -26.39 -4.32
N HIS A 374 15.20 -25.50 -5.24
CA HIS A 374 14.82 -25.89 -6.60
C HIS A 374 15.94 -26.64 -7.31
N LYS A 375 17.18 -26.15 -7.23
CA LYS A 375 18.36 -26.85 -7.78
C LYS A 375 18.58 -28.22 -7.11
N GLN A 376 18.38 -28.30 -5.79
CA GLN A 376 18.49 -29.56 -5.06
C GLN A 376 17.41 -30.56 -5.47
N PHE A 377 16.15 -30.12 -5.58
CA PHE A 377 15.03 -30.98 -5.98
C PHE A 377 15.22 -31.53 -7.39
N ALA A 378 15.70 -30.70 -8.32
CA ALA A 378 16.06 -31.15 -9.67
C ALA A 378 17.10 -32.28 -9.63
N SER A 379 18.12 -32.20 -8.76
CA SER A 379 19.10 -33.27 -8.59
C SER A 379 18.50 -34.52 -7.91
N LEU A 380 17.66 -34.33 -6.89
CA LEU A 380 17.06 -35.41 -6.11
C LEU A 380 16.05 -36.24 -6.94
N GLU A 381 15.35 -35.62 -7.89
CA GLU A 381 14.48 -36.34 -8.84
C GLU A 381 15.27 -37.31 -9.73
N HIS A 382 16.52 -36.96 -10.04
CA HIS A 382 17.44 -37.85 -10.75
C HIS A 382 18.14 -38.84 -9.81
N SER A 383 17.67 -38.98 -8.56
CA SER A 383 18.24 -39.88 -7.54
C SER A 383 19.69 -39.53 -7.14
N ILE A 384 20.12 -38.30 -7.40
CA ILE A 384 21.46 -37.81 -7.05
C ILE A 384 21.34 -36.88 -5.86
N ILE A 385 22.06 -37.18 -4.77
CA ILE A 385 22.13 -36.32 -3.58
C ILE A 385 23.33 -35.38 -3.75
N PRO A 386 23.12 -34.08 -4.05
CA PRO A 386 24.23 -33.16 -4.27
C PRO A 386 24.80 -32.72 -2.91
N VAL A 387 26.05 -33.09 -2.64
CA VAL A 387 26.80 -32.66 -1.45
C VAL A 387 27.89 -31.69 -1.89
N SER A 388 27.94 -30.50 -1.27
CA SER A 388 29.01 -29.52 -1.53
C SER A 388 30.38 -30.07 -1.12
N SER A 389 31.43 -29.71 -1.84
CA SER A 389 32.83 -30.06 -1.50
C SER A 389 33.18 -29.67 -0.07
N GLU A 390 32.67 -28.53 0.41
CA GLU A 390 32.88 -28.02 1.76
C GLU A 390 32.25 -28.91 2.84
N CYS A 391 31.24 -29.73 2.50
CA CYS A 391 30.50 -30.59 3.43
C CYS A 391 30.94 -32.06 3.38
N GLN A 392 31.89 -32.43 2.51
CA GLN A 392 32.32 -33.83 2.33
C GLN A 392 32.90 -34.45 3.60
N HIS A 393 33.57 -33.66 4.44
CA HIS A 393 34.15 -34.10 5.71
C HIS A 393 33.10 -34.60 6.72
N LEU A 394 31.82 -34.25 6.55
CA LEU A 394 30.72 -34.66 7.42
C LEU A 394 30.33 -36.13 7.23
N PHE A 395 30.75 -36.74 6.12
CA PHE A 395 30.32 -38.07 5.68
C PHE A 395 31.54 -39.00 5.46
N PRO A 396 31.35 -40.33 5.57
CA PRO A 396 32.36 -41.28 5.12
C PRO A 396 32.54 -41.23 3.60
N ALA A 397 33.73 -41.62 3.11
CA ALA A 397 34.04 -41.60 1.67
C ALA A 397 33.15 -42.54 0.84
N LYS A 398 32.67 -43.64 1.42
CA LYS A 398 31.80 -44.62 0.76
C LYS A 398 30.46 -44.67 1.48
N ILE A 399 29.37 -44.47 0.74
CA ILE A 399 27.98 -44.60 1.18
C ILE A 399 27.31 -45.62 0.26
N MET A 400 26.68 -46.65 0.82
CA MET A 400 26.10 -47.77 0.07
C MET A 400 24.64 -47.52 -0.27
N SER A 401 23.87 -47.00 0.68
CA SER A 401 22.46 -46.62 0.48
C SER A 401 22.35 -45.41 -0.44
N SER A 402 21.40 -45.44 -1.36
CA SER A 402 21.15 -44.37 -2.33
C SER A 402 19.67 -43.98 -2.37
N LEU A 403 19.43 -42.74 -2.76
CA LEU A 403 18.08 -42.27 -3.03
C LEU A 403 17.51 -43.05 -4.23
N ALA A 404 16.34 -43.67 -4.07
CA ALA A 404 15.66 -44.40 -5.14
C ALA A 404 14.57 -43.57 -5.80
N ARG A 405 13.81 -42.80 -4.99
CA ARG A 405 12.73 -41.94 -5.50
C ARG A 405 12.51 -40.74 -4.58
N TRP A 406 12.25 -39.60 -5.21
CA TRP A 406 11.89 -38.33 -4.59
C TRP A 406 10.58 -37.85 -5.23
N THR A 407 9.52 -37.72 -4.43
CA THR A 407 8.22 -37.23 -4.92
C THR A 407 7.56 -36.30 -3.92
N ALA A 408 7.00 -35.19 -4.41
CA ALA A 408 6.14 -34.33 -3.60
C ALA A 408 4.80 -35.03 -3.31
N ILE A 409 4.29 -34.89 -2.08
CA ILE A 409 2.99 -35.41 -1.66
C ILE A 409 2.14 -34.28 -1.07
N THR A 410 0.82 -34.45 -1.09
CA THR A 410 -0.07 -33.44 -0.51
C THR A 410 -0.04 -33.50 1.01
N HIS A 411 -0.62 -32.49 1.67
CA HIS A 411 -0.80 -32.54 3.12
C HIS A 411 -1.72 -33.68 3.54
N GLU A 412 -2.79 -33.93 2.80
CA GLU A 412 -3.76 -34.98 3.12
C GLU A 412 -3.07 -36.36 3.09
N ASP A 413 -2.26 -36.61 2.06
CA ASP A 413 -1.45 -37.83 1.98
C ASP A 413 -0.46 -37.93 3.14
N TYR A 414 0.23 -36.84 3.47
CA TYR A 414 1.18 -36.80 4.59
C TYR A 414 0.54 -37.16 5.93
N MET A 415 -0.69 -36.71 6.17
CA MET A 415 -1.47 -37.02 7.38
C MET A 415 -1.90 -38.48 7.46
N VAL A 416 -2.12 -39.14 6.32
CA VAL A 416 -2.44 -40.58 6.30
C VAL A 416 -1.24 -41.41 6.77
N TYR A 417 -0.03 -41.05 6.35
CA TYR A 417 1.18 -41.78 6.75
C TYR A 417 1.68 -41.43 8.15
N THR A 418 1.42 -40.21 8.60
CA THR A 418 1.92 -39.69 9.88
C THR A 418 0.69 -39.34 10.71
N TYR A 419 0.39 -40.11 11.76
CA TYR A 419 -0.58 -39.73 12.82
C TYR A 419 -0.10 -38.49 13.63
N ARG A 420 0.38 -37.45 12.95
CA ARG A 420 0.82 -36.14 13.44
C ARG A 420 0.17 -35.08 12.54
N ASN A 421 -0.66 -34.24 13.12
CA ASN A 421 -1.22 -33.05 12.48
C ASN A 421 -0.07 -32.06 12.18
N THR A 422 0.32 -31.89 10.90
CA THR A 422 0.74 -30.59 10.28
C THR A 422 1.26 -30.76 8.84
N CYS A 423 1.11 -29.67 8.07
CA CYS A 423 1.16 -29.44 6.61
C CYS A 423 2.22 -30.13 5.71
N ALA A 424 1.94 -30.15 4.40
CA ALA A 424 2.63 -30.78 3.24
C ALA A 424 4.08 -31.31 3.40
N GLY A 425 4.31 -32.52 2.87
CA GLY A 425 5.61 -33.20 2.88
C GLY A 425 6.09 -33.65 1.50
N SER A 426 7.32 -34.12 1.44
CA SER A 426 7.87 -34.86 0.30
C SER A 426 8.27 -36.26 0.76
N GLU A 427 7.96 -37.26 -0.06
CA GLU A 427 8.30 -38.65 0.18
C GLU A 427 9.67 -38.94 -0.44
N ILE A 428 10.59 -39.43 0.40
CA ILE A 428 11.84 -40.04 0.00
C ILE A 428 11.73 -41.54 0.19
N THR A 429 12.16 -42.30 -0.81
CA THR A 429 12.56 -43.70 -0.65
C THR A 429 14.09 -43.78 -0.78
N CYS A 430 14.83 -43.95 0.33
CA CYS A 430 16.32 -44.09 0.34
C CYS A 430 16.75 -45.58 0.21
N ASN A 431 15.81 -46.50 -0.06
CA ASN A 431 15.99 -47.86 -0.58
C ASN A 431 14.59 -48.47 -0.84
N LYS A 432 14.48 -49.65 -1.48
CA LYS A 432 13.18 -50.36 -1.67
C LYS A 432 12.40 -50.61 -0.36
N TRP A 433 13.05 -50.47 0.80
CA TRP A 433 12.50 -50.82 2.11
C TRP A 433 12.40 -49.65 3.10
N MET A 434 12.89 -48.43 2.79
CA MET A 434 12.80 -47.31 3.74
C MET A 434 12.10 -46.12 3.10
N ILE A 435 11.00 -45.70 3.73
CA ILE A 435 10.24 -44.51 3.40
C ILE A 435 10.56 -43.43 4.44
N CYS A 436 10.89 -42.23 3.97
CA CYS A 436 11.18 -41.07 4.77
C CYS A 436 10.27 -39.93 4.34
N LEU A 437 9.47 -39.41 5.27
CA LEU A 437 8.59 -38.28 5.03
C LEU A 437 9.27 -37.02 5.53
N ILE A 438 9.42 -36.03 4.63
CA ILE A 438 10.12 -34.78 4.92
C ILE A 438 9.14 -33.62 4.88
N HIS A 439 9.09 -32.86 5.97
CA HIS A 439 8.36 -31.61 6.04
C HIS A 439 9.31 -30.42 5.89
N VAL A 440 9.18 -29.66 4.80
CA VAL A 440 9.99 -28.46 4.53
C VAL A 440 9.18 -27.20 4.83
N ILE A 441 9.56 -26.50 5.90
CA ILE A 441 8.91 -25.26 6.31
C ILE A 441 9.35 -24.10 5.39
N PRO A 442 8.45 -23.18 4.95
CA PRO A 442 8.79 -22.06 4.06
C PRO A 442 9.97 -21.18 4.53
N ARG A 443 10.26 -21.17 5.83
CA ARG A 443 11.37 -20.45 6.46
C ARG A 443 12.74 -21.13 6.34
N TYR A 444 12.88 -22.13 5.47
CA TYR A 444 14.18 -22.73 5.14
C TYR A 444 15.19 -21.67 4.65
N PRO A 445 16.47 -21.69 5.10
CA PRO A 445 17.11 -22.66 5.99
C PRO A 445 17.07 -22.29 7.49
N ALA A 446 16.43 -21.19 7.87
CA ALA A 446 16.38 -20.76 9.27
C ALA A 446 15.61 -21.75 10.16
N VAL A 447 14.57 -22.38 9.60
CA VAL A 447 13.89 -23.53 10.20
C VAL A 447 14.27 -24.77 9.40
N SER A 448 14.71 -25.81 10.10
CA SER A 448 15.13 -27.06 9.48
C SER A 448 13.96 -27.90 9.01
N PRO A 449 14.12 -28.65 7.92
CA PRO A 449 13.19 -29.71 7.57
C PRO A 449 13.10 -30.78 8.68
N LEU A 450 11.92 -31.37 8.82
CA LEU A 450 11.64 -32.44 9.78
C LEU A 450 11.45 -33.77 9.05
N PHE A 451 12.08 -34.82 9.57
CA PHE A 451 12.12 -36.16 8.99
C PHE A 451 11.35 -37.14 9.89
N SER A 452 10.51 -37.98 9.27
CA SER A 452 9.84 -39.10 9.93
C SER A 452 10.16 -40.37 9.15
N LEU A 453 10.58 -41.44 9.84
CA LEU A 453 11.11 -42.64 9.22
C LEU A 453 10.19 -43.85 9.39
N CYS A 454 10.01 -44.62 8.31
CA CYS A 454 9.37 -45.92 8.30
C CYS A 454 10.23 -46.92 7.51
N LEU A 455 10.51 -48.07 8.10
CA LEU A 455 11.32 -49.14 7.51
C LEU A 455 10.46 -50.41 7.36
N SER A 456 10.26 -50.85 6.13
CA SER A 456 9.58 -52.08 5.72
C SER A 456 10.58 -53.20 5.39
N TRP A 457 11.54 -53.44 6.29
CA TRP A 457 12.51 -54.55 6.19
C TRP A 457 12.34 -55.47 7.41
N LYS A 458 12.02 -56.75 7.14
CA LYS A 458 11.68 -57.77 8.16
C LYS A 458 10.50 -57.33 9.06
N GLY A 459 9.45 -56.80 8.43
CA GLY A 459 8.27 -56.18 9.07
C GLY A 459 8.26 -54.66 8.92
N GLU A 460 7.17 -54.03 9.33
CA GLU A 460 7.06 -52.56 9.38
C GLU A 460 7.51 -52.03 10.75
N ARG A 461 8.53 -51.17 10.75
CA ARG A 461 9.07 -50.51 11.93
C ARG A 461 9.08 -48.99 11.72
N SER A 462 8.82 -48.24 12.77
CA SER A 462 8.87 -46.77 12.77
C SER A 462 9.62 -46.27 14.01
N GLY A 463 9.87 -44.95 14.09
CA GLY A 463 10.43 -44.32 15.29
C GLY A 463 9.58 -44.48 16.57
N ARG A 464 8.35 -45.00 16.47
CA ARG A 464 7.51 -45.36 17.64
C ARG A 464 7.76 -46.79 18.14
N THR A 465 8.16 -47.69 17.25
CA THR A 465 8.30 -49.13 17.52
C THR A 465 9.75 -49.57 17.66
N ASP A 466 10.70 -48.79 17.12
CA ASP A 466 12.15 -49.08 17.16
C ASP A 466 12.95 -47.87 17.64
N ASP A 467 13.63 -48.03 18.77
CA ASP A 467 14.48 -47.00 19.38
C ASP A 467 15.66 -46.58 18.48
N ASN A 468 16.15 -47.47 17.62
CA ASN A 468 17.22 -47.13 16.69
C ASN A 468 16.70 -46.25 15.54
N LEU A 469 15.48 -46.46 15.04
CA LEU A 469 14.87 -45.55 14.07
C LEU A 469 14.59 -44.18 14.70
N ARG A 470 14.15 -44.14 15.96
CA ARG A 470 14.01 -42.89 16.72
C ARG A 470 15.35 -42.17 16.91
N ALA A 471 16.42 -42.92 17.15
CA ALA A 471 17.77 -42.36 17.23
C ALA A 471 18.23 -41.81 15.86
N MET A 472 17.95 -42.49 14.75
CA MET A 472 18.20 -41.97 13.40
C MET A 472 17.42 -40.67 13.12
N GLU A 473 16.15 -40.62 13.51
CA GLU A 473 15.35 -39.37 13.44
C GLU A 473 16.01 -38.25 14.24
N SER A 474 16.55 -38.56 15.43
CA SER A 474 17.23 -37.56 16.26
C SER A 474 18.54 -37.05 15.64
N GLU A 475 19.32 -37.90 14.98
CA GLU A 475 20.55 -37.53 14.24
C GLU A 475 20.28 -36.48 13.16
N VAL A 476 19.13 -36.58 12.48
CA VAL A 476 18.79 -35.69 11.37
C VAL A 476 18.01 -34.46 11.86
N ASN A 477 17.09 -34.62 12.81
CA ASN A 477 16.19 -33.54 13.26
C ASN A 477 16.78 -32.67 14.38
N VAL A 478 17.44 -33.29 15.37
CA VAL A 478 17.93 -32.60 16.59
C VAL A 478 19.36 -32.11 16.37
N PHE A 479 20.25 -32.95 15.86
CA PHE A 479 21.67 -32.63 15.65
C PHE A 479 21.96 -31.92 14.32
N LYS A 480 20.95 -31.27 13.75
CA LYS A 480 21.01 -30.50 12.50
C LYS A 480 22.10 -29.43 12.43
N SER A 481 22.53 -28.88 13.57
CA SER A 481 23.58 -27.86 13.62
C SER A 481 24.91 -28.37 13.09
N GLU A 482 25.16 -29.67 13.20
CA GLU A 482 26.35 -30.34 12.64
C GLU A 482 26.28 -30.48 11.11
N LEU A 483 25.08 -30.34 10.52
CA LEU A 483 24.82 -30.54 9.10
C LEU A 483 24.58 -29.24 8.33
N GLN A 484 24.57 -28.09 9.01
CA GLN A 484 24.20 -26.81 8.41
C GLN A 484 25.23 -26.31 7.38
N GLY A 485 26.49 -26.73 7.49
CA GLY A 485 27.56 -26.29 6.59
C GLY A 485 27.84 -24.78 6.70
N PRO A 486 28.46 -24.16 5.68
CA PRO A 486 28.75 -22.73 5.70
C PRO A 486 27.48 -21.90 5.59
N ARG A 487 27.47 -20.74 6.27
CA ARG A 487 26.37 -19.78 6.19
C ARG A 487 26.19 -19.30 4.73
N PRO A 488 24.96 -19.21 4.22
CA PRO A 488 23.67 -19.21 4.92
C PRO A 488 23.02 -20.60 5.18
N GLY A 489 23.70 -21.71 4.85
CA GLY A 489 23.23 -23.06 5.20
C GLY A 489 22.20 -23.66 4.25
N HIS A 490 22.22 -23.27 2.96
CA HIS A 490 21.27 -23.77 1.95
C HIS A 490 21.38 -25.27 1.68
N GLN A 491 22.47 -25.95 2.06
CA GLN A 491 22.71 -27.38 1.83
C GLN A 491 22.25 -28.28 2.99
N LEU A 492 21.53 -27.72 3.97
CA LEU A 492 21.08 -28.48 5.14
C LEU A 492 20.25 -29.71 4.76
N LEU A 493 19.29 -29.58 3.82
CA LEU A 493 18.42 -30.67 3.41
C LEU A 493 19.20 -31.85 2.81
N THR A 494 20.11 -31.57 1.86
CA THR A 494 20.89 -32.63 1.19
C THR A 494 21.87 -33.29 2.14
N ASN A 495 22.45 -32.51 3.06
CA ASN A 495 23.29 -33.04 4.14
C ASN A 495 22.49 -33.92 5.12
N GLN A 496 21.25 -33.56 5.43
CA GLN A 496 20.33 -34.37 6.23
C GLN A 496 19.98 -35.71 5.54
N ILE A 497 19.70 -35.69 4.24
CA ILE A 497 19.43 -36.91 3.46
C ILE A 497 20.69 -37.78 3.39
N SER A 498 21.87 -37.20 3.18
CA SER A 498 23.13 -37.94 3.16
C SER A 498 23.45 -38.56 4.53
N ARG A 499 23.25 -37.81 5.63
CA ARG A 499 23.37 -38.35 7.00
C ARG A 499 22.42 -39.51 7.22
N LEU A 500 21.19 -39.41 6.73
CA LEU A 500 20.20 -40.48 6.85
C LEU A 500 20.64 -41.76 6.13
N CYS A 501 21.12 -41.66 4.89
CA CYS A 501 21.57 -42.83 4.14
C CYS A 501 22.84 -43.45 4.79
N VAL A 502 23.73 -42.64 5.41
CA VAL A 502 24.82 -43.14 6.25
C VAL A 502 24.30 -43.87 7.50
N CYS A 503 23.29 -43.33 8.17
CA CYS A 503 22.68 -43.98 9.32
C CYS A 503 21.99 -45.30 8.94
N LEU A 504 21.38 -45.37 7.75
CA LEU A 504 20.79 -46.59 7.22
C LEU A 504 21.86 -47.66 6.95
N ASP A 505 23.00 -47.30 6.35
CA ASP A 505 24.14 -48.21 6.17
C ASP A 505 24.56 -48.80 7.53
N VAL A 506 24.82 -47.94 8.53
CA VAL A 506 25.21 -48.38 9.88
C VAL A 506 24.13 -49.27 10.49
N TYR A 507 22.85 -48.91 10.33
CA TYR A 507 21.74 -49.70 10.84
C TYR A 507 21.73 -51.12 10.24
N LEU A 508 21.84 -51.25 8.93
CA LEU A 508 21.80 -52.55 8.24
C LEU A 508 23.06 -53.39 8.52
N GLU A 509 24.25 -52.78 8.54
CA GLU A 509 25.53 -53.45 8.77
C GLU A 509 25.70 -53.98 10.21
N THR A 510 25.09 -53.27 11.18
CA THR A 510 25.18 -53.60 12.62
C THR A 510 23.97 -54.39 13.13
N GLU A 511 22.99 -54.70 12.28
CA GLU A 511 21.92 -55.64 12.63
C GLU A 511 22.52 -57.03 12.91
N GLY A 512 22.11 -57.64 14.03
CA GLY A 512 22.57 -58.97 14.39
C GLY A 512 22.04 -60.00 13.40
N GLN A 513 22.95 -60.69 12.71
CA GLN A 513 22.67 -62.05 12.25
C GLN A 513 23.00 -62.99 13.41
N ASP A 514 22.22 -64.05 13.60
CA ASP A 514 22.62 -65.17 14.46
C ASP A 514 23.99 -65.66 13.96
N ASP A 515 25.00 -65.61 14.82
CA ASP A 515 26.39 -66.01 14.52
C ASP A 515 26.52 -67.51 14.13
N GLY A 516 25.41 -68.25 13.99
CA GLY A 516 25.34 -69.67 13.64
C GLY A 516 24.97 -69.99 12.19
N VAL A 517 24.71 -69.01 11.33
CA VAL A 517 24.39 -69.26 9.91
C VAL A 517 25.63 -68.98 9.04
N GLU A 518 26.33 -70.03 8.62
CA GLU A 518 27.42 -69.97 7.63
C GLU A 518 26.84 -69.56 6.26
N GLY A 519 26.79 -68.26 6.01
CA GLY A 519 26.41 -67.67 4.73
C GLY A 519 26.96 -66.25 4.60
N PRO A 520 27.11 -65.72 3.36
CA PRO A 520 27.50 -64.33 3.17
C PRO A 520 26.48 -63.40 3.84
N ARG A 521 26.96 -62.39 4.57
CA ARG A 521 26.10 -61.40 5.22
C ARG A 521 25.23 -60.71 4.16
N GLU A 522 23.95 -60.51 4.49
CA GLU A 522 23.00 -59.77 3.63
C GLU A 522 23.52 -58.35 3.35
N PHE A 523 24.25 -57.76 4.33
CA PHE A 523 24.94 -56.48 4.20
C PHE A 523 26.40 -56.61 4.69
N PRO A 524 27.41 -56.26 3.86
CA PRO A 524 28.82 -56.32 4.24
C PRO A 524 29.15 -55.23 5.27
N ARG A 525 29.90 -55.58 6.32
CA ARG A 525 30.38 -54.59 7.30
C ARG A 525 31.57 -53.82 6.75
N GLU A 526 31.32 -52.60 6.29
CA GLU A 526 32.35 -51.69 5.76
C GLU A 526 32.61 -50.53 6.73
N LYS A 527 31.62 -50.13 7.55
CA LYS A 527 31.80 -49.03 8.50
C LYS A 527 32.53 -49.51 9.76
N MET A 528 33.61 -48.80 10.10
CA MET A 528 34.35 -49.04 11.34
C MET A 528 33.55 -48.58 12.55
N CYS A 529 32.98 -49.51 13.32
CA CYS A 529 32.24 -49.25 14.55
C CYS A 529 32.98 -49.80 15.75
N LEU A 530 33.32 -48.97 16.75
CA LEU A 530 34.06 -49.42 17.95
C LEU A 530 33.28 -50.45 18.79
N ARG A 531 31.95 -50.30 18.81
CA ARG A 531 31.00 -51.18 19.50
C ARG A 531 29.69 -51.15 18.72
N THR A 532 28.99 -52.28 18.61
CA THR A 532 27.76 -52.39 17.81
C THR A 532 26.50 -51.91 18.54
N VAL A 533 26.43 -52.07 19.86
CA VAL A 533 25.30 -51.63 20.69
C VAL A 533 25.75 -51.08 22.05
N ARG A 534 25.08 -50.04 22.56
CA ARG A 534 25.33 -49.44 23.89
C ARG A 534 24.03 -49.11 24.63
N GLY A 535 24.06 -49.24 25.96
CA GLY A 535 22.97 -48.80 26.85
C GLY A 535 21.78 -49.77 26.93
N PRO A 536 20.79 -49.46 27.79
CA PRO A 536 19.60 -50.30 28.00
C PRO A 536 18.78 -50.52 26.72
N ASN A 537 18.67 -49.49 25.89
CA ASN A 537 17.91 -49.51 24.64
C ASN A 537 18.71 -50.10 23.46
N ARG A 538 19.93 -50.63 23.72
CA ARG A 538 20.82 -51.25 22.73
C ARG A 538 21.00 -50.38 21.47
N LEU A 539 21.23 -49.08 21.66
CA LEU A 539 21.37 -48.12 20.57
C LEU A 539 22.61 -48.41 19.73
N LYS A 540 22.49 -48.22 18.43
CA LYS A 540 23.57 -48.34 17.43
C LYS A 540 24.43 -47.06 17.35
N PRO A 541 25.68 -47.15 16.86
CA PRO A 541 26.61 -46.02 16.81
C PRO A 541 26.42 -45.13 15.57
N PHE A 542 25.52 -44.14 15.61
CA PHE A 542 25.25 -43.29 14.45
C PHE A 542 26.17 -42.07 14.26
N LYS A 543 26.96 -41.70 15.27
CA LYS A 543 27.83 -40.52 15.20
C LYS A 543 29.13 -40.82 14.45
N TYR A 544 29.33 -40.18 13.30
CA TYR A 544 30.57 -40.26 12.52
C TYR A 544 31.64 -39.30 13.06
N ASN A 545 32.86 -39.79 13.28
CA ASN A 545 33.99 -38.99 13.75
C ASN A 545 35.00 -38.76 12.63
N HIS A 546 35.05 -37.53 12.12
CA HIS A 546 36.12 -37.05 11.24
C HIS A 546 37.26 -36.44 12.08
N PRO A 547 38.55 -36.62 11.74
CA PRO A 547 39.10 -37.31 10.56
C PRO A 547 39.37 -38.81 10.73
N GLN A 548 39.16 -39.36 11.93
CA GLN A 548 39.54 -40.74 12.27
C GLN A 548 38.74 -41.83 11.52
N GLY A 549 37.57 -41.49 10.97
CA GLY A 549 36.84 -42.34 10.03
C GLY A 549 36.05 -43.49 10.67
N PHE A 550 35.65 -43.37 11.93
CA PHE A 550 34.86 -44.40 12.63
C PHE A 550 33.55 -43.86 13.22
N PHE A 551 32.67 -44.79 13.55
CA PHE A 551 31.36 -44.55 14.14
C PHE A 551 31.37 -44.83 15.65
N SER A 552 30.77 -43.90 16.39
CA SER A 552 30.62 -43.93 17.84
C SER A 552 29.16 -43.77 18.23
N HIS A 553 28.84 -44.20 19.45
CA HIS A 553 27.55 -43.88 20.05
C HIS A 553 27.55 -42.41 20.48
N ARG A 554 26.38 -41.79 20.42
CA ARG A 554 26.16 -40.51 21.10
C ARG A 554 26.35 -40.67 22.61
#